data_AF-A0A258RB39-F1
#
_entry.id   AF-A0A258RB39-F1
#
_cell.length_a   1.000
_cell.length_b   1.000
_cell.length_c   1.000
_cell.angle_alpha   90.00
_cell.angle_beta   90.00
_cell.angle_gamma   90.00
#
_symmetry.space_group_name_H-M   'P 1'
#
loop_
_entity.id
_entity.type
_entity.pdbx_description
1 polymer ?
#
loop_
_entity_poly.entity_id
_entity_poly.type
_entity_poly.pdbx_seq_one_letter_code
_entity_poly.pdbx_strand_id
1 'polypeptide(L)'
;MIARVKPELSALEWFAAAIALMLLSSWFLYDYLVQSIWLLGALIAFGLWFIAVLGAIIGIGEGLIRRDRAWRRFAPAFVLVIALLLVSPVSSIGRWTLARLYLARHAEDFGPATAGGARSMRYIEGVPDGGRAIIHSPRQHPATFSSADMAALTGERIRDCQRLRNDDYLCGYD
;
A
#
# COMPACT_ATOMS: atom_id res chain seq x y z
N MET A 1 41.39 -25.18 33.40
CA MET A 1 40.62 -24.24 34.24
C MET A 1 40.44 -22.95 33.46
N ILE A 2 39.23 -22.63 33.02
CA ILE A 2 38.93 -21.38 32.30
C ILE A 2 38.33 -20.41 33.32
N ALA A 3 39.05 -19.32 33.62
CA ALA A 3 38.58 -18.28 34.51
C ALA A 3 37.46 -17.47 33.81
N ARG A 4 36.24 -17.54 34.35
CA ARG A 4 35.14 -16.64 33.96
C ARG A 4 35.43 -15.25 34.51
N VAL A 5 35.99 -14.36 33.69
CA VAL A 5 35.99 -12.93 33.97
C VAL A 5 34.56 -12.44 33.77
N LYS A 6 33.87 -12.07 34.85
CA LYS A 6 32.59 -11.33 34.75
C LYS A 6 32.96 -9.86 34.54
N PRO A 7 32.63 -9.24 33.40
CA PRO A 7 32.81 -7.81 33.25
C PRO A 7 31.77 -7.12 34.16
N GLU A 8 32.22 -6.61 35.31
CA GLU A 8 31.41 -5.71 36.12
C GLU A 8 31.54 -4.31 35.52
N LEU A 9 30.53 -3.94 34.74
CA LEU A 9 30.36 -2.55 34.29
C LEU A 9 30.27 -1.65 35.53
N SER A 10 31.09 -0.62 35.55
CA SER A 10 31.13 0.36 36.63
C SER A 10 29.80 1.11 36.72
N ALA A 11 29.45 1.59 37.91
CA ALA A 11 28.21 2.36 38.11
C ALA A 11 28.10 3.58 37.18
N LEU A 12 29.25 4.13 36.76
CA LEU A 12 29.34 5.25 35.82
C LEU A 12 28.93 4.85 34.39
N GLU A 13 29.29 3.65 33.94
CA GLU A 13 28.89 3.12 32.63
C GLU A 13 27.39 2.83 32.58
N TRP A 14 26.82 2.29 33.66
CA TRP A 14 25.38 2.12 33.79
C TRP A 14 24.62 3.45 33.76
N PHE A 15 25.15 4.47 34.44
CA PHE A 15 24.56 5.80 34.44
C PHE A 15 24.62 6.46 33.05
N ALA A 16 25.75 6.35 32.36
CA ALA A 16 25.91 6.85 30.99
C ALA A 16 24.97 6.15 30.01
N ALA A 17 24.82 4.82 30.11
CA ALA A 17 23.89 4.05 29.29
C ALA A 17 22.43 4.45 29.54
N ALA A 18 22.05 4.70 30.79
CA ALA A 18 20.71 5.17 31.14
C ALA A 18 20.40 6.55 30.54
N ILE A 19 21.35 7.49 30.62
CA ILE A 19 21.19 8.83 30.00
C ILE A 19 21.10 8.71 28.48
N ALA A 20 21.94 7.90 27.85
CA ALA A 20 21.90 7.68 26.40
C ALA A 20 20.56 7.10 25.95
N LEU A 21 20.01 6.13 26.69
CA LEU A 21 18.70 5.54 26.41
C LEU A 21 17.56 6.54 26.60
N MET A 22 17.65 7.41 27.62
CA MET A 22 16.67 8.47 27.86
C MET A 22 16.68 9.51 26.73
N LEU A 23 17.86 9.91 26.25
CA LEU A 23 17.98 10.85 25.14
C LEU A 23 17.50 10.24 23.82
N LEU A 24 17.83 8.98 23.55
CA LEU A 24 17.39 8.27 22.35
C LEU A 24 15.87 8.09 22.33
N SER A 25 15.26 7.70 23.46
CA SER A 25 13.81 7.55 23.57
C SER A 25 13.08 8.91 23.46
N SER A 26 13.64 9.98 24.02
CA SER A 26 13.11 11.34 23.87
C SER A 26 13.15 11.82 22.42
N TRP A 27 14.26 11.58 21.72
CA TRP A 27 14.40 11.92 20.29
C TRP A 27 13.40 11.15 19.42
N PHE A 28 13.24 9.85 19.66
CA PHE A 28 12.27 9.01 18.93
C PHE A 28 10.83 9.44 19.18
N LEU A 29 10.51 9.82 20.43
CA LEU A 29 9.19 10.34 20.80
C LEU A 29 8.91 11.69 20.13
N TYR A 30 9.92 12.56 20.04
CA TYR A 30 9.82 13.85 19.36
C TYR A 30 9.52 13.68 17.86
N ASP A 31 10.28 12.85 17.15
CA ASP A 31 10.05 12.59 15.72
C ASP A 31 8.67 11.97 15.46
N TYR A 32 8.26 11.02 16.32
CA TYR A 32 6.94 10.41 16.23
C TYR A 32 5.81 11.42 16.47
N LEU A 33 5.96 12.31 17.46
CA LEU A 33 4.97 13.36 17.74
C LEU A 33 4.89 14.38 16.61
N VAL A 34 6.04 14.84 16.08
CA VAL A 34 6.09 15.76 14.94
C VAL A 34 5.41 15.14 13.73
N GLN A 35 5.74 13.90 13.37
CA GLN A 35 5.11 13.21 12.25
C GLN A 35 3.60 13.03 12.45
N SER A 36 3.17 12.71 13.68
CA SER A 36 1.75 12.56 14.02
C SER A 36 0.98 13.88 13.93
N ILE A 37 1.58 15.00 14.37
CA ILE A 37 0.98 16.34 14.28
C ILE A 37 0.84 16.76 12.81
N TRP A 38 1.85 16.52 11.97
CA TRP A 38 1.76 16.79 10.53
C TRP A 38 0.69 15.95 9.85
N LEU A 39 0.58 14.67 10.20
CA LEU A 39 -0.45 13.78 9.67
C LEU A 39 -1.85 14.23 10.10
N LEU A 40 -2.03 14.60 11.38
CA LEU A 40 -3.28 15.14 11.88
C LEU A 40 -3.64 16.45 11.18
N GLY A 41 -2.67 17.36 11.01
CA GLY A 41 -2.85 18.61 10.28
C GLY A 41 -3.24 18.39 8.83
N ALA A 42 -2.60 17.44 8.14
CA ALA A 42 -2.94 17.06 6.77
C ALA A 42 -4.36 16.48 6.66
N LEU A 43 -4.78 15.63 7.60
CA LEU A 43 -6.14 15.09 7.66
C LEU A 43 -7.18 16.19 7.88
N ILE A 44 -6.93 17.13 8.80
CA ILE A 44 -7.81 18.27 9.05
C ILE A 44 -7.90 19.15 7.80
N ALA A 45 -6.77 19.49 7.17
CA ALA A 45 -6.73 20.29 5.95
C ALA A 45 -7.49 19.60 4.80
N PHE A 46 -7.31 18.29 4.63
CA PHE A 46 -8.05 17.49 3.64
C PHE A 46 -9.55 17.47 3.94
N GLY A 47 -9.95 17.28 5.20
CA GLY A 47 -11.35 17.33 5.62
C GLY A 47 -12.01 18.69 5.35
N LEU A 48 -11.33 19.79 5.67
CA LEU A 48 -11.80 21.15 5.39
C LEU A 48 -11.91 21.42 3.89
N TRP A 49 -10.92 21.01 3.11
CA TRP A 49 -10.96 21.11 1.65
C TRP A 49 -12.14 20.32 1.06
N PHE A 50 -12.36 19.09 1.54
CA PHE A 50 -13.46 18.24 1.10
C PHE A 50 -14.83 18.86 1.42
N ILE A 51 -15.01 19.42 2.62
CA ILE A 51 -16.23 20.15 3.01
C ILE A 51 -16.43 21.38 2.11
N ALA A 52 -15.38 22.15 1.83
CA ALA A 52 -15.46 23.32 0.95
C ALA A 52 -15.86 22.94 -0.48
N VAL A 53 -15.28 21.86 -1.03
CA VAL A 53 -15.63 21.32 -2.35
C VAL A 53 -17.08 20.83 -2.36
N LEU A 54 -17.52 20.08 -1.34
CA LEU A 54 -18.91 19.67 -1.21
C LEU A 54 -19.87 20.86 -1.13
N GLY A 55 -19.53 21.87 -0.31
CA GLY A 55 -20.31 23.10 -0.20
C GLY A 55 -20.39 23.86 -1.53
N ALA A 56 -19.29 23.94 -2.28
CA ALA A 56 -19.27 24.53 -3.61
C ALA A 56 -20.12 23.73 -4.62
N ILE A 57 -20.02 22.40 -4.61
CA ILE A 57 -20.84 21.52 -5.45
C ILE A 57 -22.33 21.68 -5.12
N ILE A 58 -22.68 21.72 -3.83
CA ILE A 58 -24.05 21.94 -3.37
C ILE A 58 -24.53 23.34 -3.77
N GLY A 59 -23.73 24.39 -3.57
CA GLY A 59 -24.10 25.76 -3.92
C GLY A 59 -24.27 25.98 -5.43
N ILE A 60 -23.36 25.42 -6.24
CA ILE A 60 -23.49 25.39 -7.71
C ILE A 60 -24.72 24.56 -8.11
N GLY A 61 -24.92 23.43 -7.45
CA GLY A 61 -26.08 22.56 -7.60
C GLY A 61 -27.39 23.31 -7.34
N GLU A 62 -27.52 23.99 -6.20
CA GLU A 62 -28.69 24.79 -5.84
C GLU A 62 -28.94 25.95 -6.81
N GLY A 63 -27.87 26.60 -7.27
CA GLY A 63 -27.93 27.64 -8.32
C GLY A 63 -28.48 27.10 -9.65
N LEU A 64 -28.03 25.92 -10.07
CA LEU A 64 -28.52 25.23 -11.27
C LEU A 64 -29.94 24.66 -11.07
N ILE A 65 -30.25 24.13 -9.88
CA ILE A 65 -31.52 23.52 -9.47
C ILE A 65 -32.65 24.54 -9.30
N ARG A 66 -32.33 25.79 -8.93
CA ARG A 66 -33.28 26.91 -8.92
C ARG A 66 -33.56 27.43 -10.33
N ARG A 67 -32.61 27.30 -11.25
CA ARG A 67 -32.71 27.85 -12.61
C ARG A 67 -33.39 26.89 -13.59
N ASP A 68 -33.28 25.56 -13.38
CA ASP A 68 -33.84 24.58 -14.31
C ASP A 68 -34.54 23.40 -13.64
N ARG A 69 -35.84 23.25 -13.91
CA ARG A 69 -36.69 22.15 -13.40
C ARG A 69 -36.23 20.79 -13.96
N ALA A 70 -35.55 20.78 -15.10
CA ALA A 70 -34.97 19.59 -15.71
C ALA A 70 -33.79 19.03 -14.89
N TRP A 71 -32.91 19.87 -14.35
CA TRP A 71 -31.74 19.41 -13.59
C TRP A 71 -32.15 18.62 -12.33
N ARG A 72 -33.24 19.00 -11.65
CA ARG A 72 -33.76 18.23 -10.50
C ARG A 72 -34.08 16.77 -10.81
N ARG A 73 -34.45 16.46 -12.06
CA ARG A 73 -34.73 15.09 -12.50
C ARG A 73 -33.45 14.29 -12.81
N PHE A 74 -32.39 14.96 -13.27
CA PHE A 74 -31.16 14.30 -13.71
C PHE A 74 -30.04 14.29 -12.66
N ALA A 75 -30.10 15.15 -11.63
CA ALA A 75 -29.14 15.20 -10.52
C ALA A 75 -28.84 13.84 -9.86
N PRO A 76 -29.84 13.03 -9.45
CA PRO A 76 -29.56 11.74 -8.82
C PRO A 76 -28.87 10.76 -9.78
N ALA A 77 -29.24 10.77 -11.07
CA ALA A 77 -28.59 9.94 -12.09
C ALA A 77 -27.12 10.36 -12.30
N PHE A 78 -26.85 11.66 -12.35
CA PHE A 78 -25.50 12.19 -12.53
C PHE A 78 -24.58 11.85 -11.34
N VAL A 79 -25.07 12.00 -10.10
CA VAL A 79 -24.34 11.60 -8.89
C VAL A 79 -24.02 10.10 -8.91
N LEU A 80 -24.98 9.27 -9.33
CA LEU A 80 -24.80 7.82 -9.40
C LEU A 80 -23.77 7.43 -10.47
N VAL A 81 -23.77 8.11 -11.62
CA VAL A 81 -22.74 7.93 -12.67
C VAL A 81 -21.37 8.31 -12.15
N ILE A 82 -21.22 9.46 -11.47
CA ILE A 82 -19.94 9.86 -10.86
C ILE A 82 -19.49 8.85 -9.82
N ALA A 83 -20.39 8.40 -8.93
CA ALA A 83 -20.07 7.41 -7.91
C ALA A 83 -19.55 6.11 -8.54
N LEU A 84 -20.23 5.59 -9.57
CA LEU A 84 -19.81 4.41 -10.32
C LEU A 84 -18.44 4.60 -11.00
N LEU A 85 -18.20 5.77 -11.59
CA LEU A 85 -16.91 6.11 -12.20
C LEU A 85 -15.77 6.18 -11.18
N LEU A 86 -16.05 6.59 -9.94
CA LEU A 86 -15.07 6.70 -8.87
C LEU A 86 -14.80 5.37 -8.13
N VAL A 87 -15.72 4.42 -8.12
CA VAL A 87 -15.53 3.12 -7.45
C VAL A 87 -14.35 2.34 -8.03
N SER A 88 -14.20 2.33 -9.35
CA SER A 88 -13.12 1.59 -10.05
C SER A 88 -11.69 2.07 -9.70
N PRO A 89 -11.37 3.38 -9.81
CA PRO A 89 -10.03 3.86 -9.44
C PRO A 89 -9.76 3.69 -7.95
N VAL A 90 -10.75 3.89 -7.08
CA VAL A 90 -10.59 3.75 -5.62
C VAL A 90 -10.26 2.31 -5.23
N SER A 91 -10.95 1.32 -5.79
CA SER A 91 -10.67 -0.10 -5.51
C SER A 91 -9.30 -0.54 -6.09
N SER A 92 -8.87 0.09 -7.19
CA SER A 92 -7.57 -0.19 -7.81
C SER A 92 -6.40 0.37 -6.99
N ILE A 93 -6.53 1.59 -6.46
CA ILE A 93 -5.51 2.22 -5.60
C ILE A 93 -5.35 1.45 -4.28
N GLY A 94 -6.46 1.00 -3.68
CA GLY A 94 -6.45 0.22 -2.43
C GLY A 94 -5.65 -1.08 -2.58
N ARG A 95 -5.95 -1.88 -3.61
CA ARG A 95 -5.26 -3.15 -3.88
C ARG A 95 -3.76 -2.98 -4.11
N TRP A 96 -3.36 -1.92 -4.80
CA TRP A 96 -1.94 -1.60 -5.02
C TRP A 96 -1.18 -1.27 -3.75
N THR A 97 -1.81 -0.48 -2.88
CA THR A 97 -1.21 -0.06 -1.62
C THR A 97 -1.06 -1.26 -0.69
N LEU A 98 -2.09 -2.12 -0.63
CA LEU A 98 -2.05 -3.36 0.13
C LEU A 98 -0.98 -4.33 -0.40
N ALA A 99 -0.87 -4.52 -1.71
CA ALA A 99 0.17 -5.37 -2.30
C ALA A 99 1.59 -4.88 -1.98
N ARG A 100 1.82 -3.56 -1.99
CA ARG A 100 3.12 -2.98 -1.59
C ARG A 100 3.44 -3.21 -0.12
N LEU A 101 2.46 -3.01 0.76
CA LEU A 101 2.63 -3.26 2.19
C LEU A 101 2.85 -4.74 2.48
N TYR A 102 2.15 -5.62 1.75
CA TYR A 102 2.32 -7.06 1.88
C TYR A 102 3.72 -7.49 1.45
N LEU A 103 4.19 -7.01 0.29
CA LEU A 103 5.55 -7.24 -0.18
C LEU A 103 6.59 -6.76 0.84
N ALA A 104 6.40 -5.57 1.41
CA ALA A 104 7.33 -5.04 2.41
C ALA A 104 7.42 -5.89 3.68
N ARG A 105 6.34 -6.60 4.05
CA ARG A 105 6.29 -7.46 5.24
C ARG A 105 6.75 -8.90 4.99
N HIS A 106 6.52 -9.42 3.79
CA HIS A 106 6.75 -10.83 3.44
C HIS A 106 7.82 -10.98 2.34
N ALA A 107 8.73 -10.03 2.22
CA ALA A 107 9.79 -10.05 1.21
C ALA A 107 10.71 -11.28 1.31
N GLU A 108 10.69 -11.99 2.43
CA GLU A 108 11.47 -13.21 2.66
C GLU A 108 10.71 -14.49 2.27
N ASP A 109 9.38 -14.41 2.11
CA ASP A 109 8.50 -15.56 1.86
C ASP A 109 8.37 -15.91 0.36
N PHE A 110 9.27 -15.39 -0.48
CA PHE A 110 9.30 -15.79 -1.88
C PHE A 110 9.62 -17.28 -2.00
N GLY A 111 8.85 -17.96 -2.84
CA GLY A 111 9.08 -19.36 -3.18
C GLY A 111 10.41 -19.59 -3.91
N PRO A 112 10.69 -20.86 -4.25
CA PRO A 112 11.91 -21.21 -4.97
C PRO A 112 12.03 -20.49 -6.31
N ALA A 113 13.26 -20.21 -6.71
CA ALA A 113 13.53 -19.60 -8.02
C ALA A 113 13.28 -20.60 -9.14
N THR A 114 12.61 -20.14 -10.20
CA THR A 114 12.52 -20.85 -11.47
C THR A 114 13.86 -20.88 -12.21
N ALA A 115 13.95 -21.65 -13.30
CA ALA A 115 15.14 -21.69 -14.16
C ALA A 115 15.55 -20.30 -14.69
N GLY A 116 14.59 -19.39 -14.87
CA GLY A 116 14.82 -17.99 -15.24
C GLY A 116 15.26 -17.06 -14.09
N GLY A 117 15.35 -17.56 -12.86
CA GLY A 117 15.67 -16.77 -11.67
C GLY A 117 14.50 -15.98 -11.10
N ALA A 118 13.29 -16.14 -11.66
CA ALA A 118 12.08 -15.50 -11.15
C ALA A 118 11.52 -16.28 -9.95
N ARG A 119 10.99 -15.55 -8.97
CA ARG A 119 10.37 -16.10 -7.76
C ARG A 119 8.96 -15.57 -7.62
N SER A 120 8.06 -16.38 -7.07
CA SER A 120 6.67 -15.97 -6.81
C SER A 120 6.32 -16.06 -5.33
N MET A 121 5.41 -15.19 -4.92
CA MET A 121 4.74 -15.22 -3.64
C MET A 121 3.24 -15.05 -3.89
N ARG A 122 2.43 -15.95 -3.33
CA ARG A 122 0.97 -15.88 -3.51
C ARG A 122 0.41 -14.70 -2.73
N TYR A 123 -0.33 -13.82 -3.40
CA TYR A 123 -1.00 -12.65 -2.83
C TYR A 123 -2.51 -12.83 -3.03
N ILE A 124 -3.14 -13.65 -2.19
CA ILE A 124 -4.54 -14.06 -2.40
C ILE A 124 -5.47 -12.95 -1.92
N GLU A 125 -6.15 -12.29 -2.84
CA GLU A 125 -7.29 -11.42 -2.57
C GLU A 125 -8.42 -11.77 -3.55
N GLY A 126 -9.32 -12.69 -3.15
CA GLY A 126 -10.60 -12.99 -3.82
C GLY A 126 -10.68 -14.31 -4.60
N VAL A 127 -11.21 -15.36 -3.98
CA VAL A 127 -11.70 -16.63 -4.58
C VAL A 127 -13.03 -16.36 -5.31
N PRO A 128 -13.38 -16.97 -6.48
CA PRO A 128 -12.94 -18.30 -6.93
C PRO A 128 -12.29 -18.46 -8.33
N ASP A 129 -12.23 -17.43 -9.18
CA ASP A 129 -11.91 -17.63 -10.62
C ASP A 129 -10.53 -17.12 -11.06
N GLY A 130 -9.63 -16.86 -10.12
CA GLY A 130 -8.29 -16.37 -10.43
C GLY A 130 -7.65 -15.65 -9.26
N GLY A 131 -6.33 -15.68 -9.20
CA GLY A 131 -5.56 -15.14 -8.09
C GLY A 131 -4.67 -13.99 -8.50
N ARG A 132 -4.09 -13.33 -7.50
CA ARG A 132 -2.95 -12.43 -7.70
C ARG A 132 -1.70 -13.02 -7.04
N ALA A 133 -0.57 -12.83 -7.68
CA ALA A 133 0.72 -13.22 -7.15
C ALA A 133 1.69 -12.05 -7.31
N ILE A 134 2.59 -11.91 -6.35
CA ILE A 134 3.71 -11.01 -6.47
C ILE A 134 4.87 -11.81 -7.04
N ILE A 135 5.39 -11.39 -8.18
CA ILE A 135 6.47 -12.06 -8.89
C ILE A 135 7.68 -11.14 -8.90
N HIS A 136 8.78 -11.64 -8.37
CA HIS A 136 10.08 -11.02 -8.47
C HIS A 136 10.78 -11.54 -9.74
N SER A 137 11.07 -10.66 -10.69
CA SER A 137 11.75 -10.97 -11.94
C SER A 137 12.77 -9.88 -12.30
N PRO A 138 14.08 -10.16 -12.12
CA PRO A 138 15.13 -9.17 -12.37
C PRO A 138 15.50 -8.99 -13.85
N ARG A 139 15.10 -9.93 -14.73
CA ARG A 139 15.58 -9.97 -16.12
C ARG A 139 14.55 -9.55 -17.16
N GLN A 140 13.27 -9.87 -16.94
CA GLN A 140 12.23 -9.64 -17.94
C GLN A 140 10.84 -9.51 -17.33
N HIS A 141 9.90 -8.97 -18.09
CA HIS A 141 8.53 -8.80 -17.65
C HIS A 141 7.83 -10.17 -17.52
N PRO A 142 7.13 -10.49 -16.41
CA PRO A 142 6.58 -11.85 -16.23
C PRO A 142 5.52 -12.23 -17.26
N ALA A 143 4.83 -11.25 -17.85
CA ALA A 143 3.87 -11.50 -18.93
C ALA A 143 4.52 -12.01 -20.24
N THR A 144 5.84 -11.93 -20.38
CA THR A 144 6.59 -12.46 -21.54
C THR A 144 7.26 -13.82 -21.26
N PHE A 145 7.02 -14.41 -20.09
CA PHE A 145 7.51 -15.74 -19.78
C PHE A 145 6.88 -16.82 -20.66
N SER A 146 7.58 -17.95 -20.77
CA SER A 146 7.00 -19.14 -21.39
C SER A 146 5.81 -19.63 -20.55
N SER A 147 4.84 -20.31 -21.16
CA SER A 147 3.70 -20.87 -20.41
C SER A 147 4.13 -21.85 -19.32
N ALA A 148 5.26 -22.56 -19.52
CA ALA A 148 5.83 -23.46 -18.51
C ALA A 148 6.37 -22.68 -17.30
N ASP A 149 7.08 -21.57 -17.52
CA ASP A 149 7.59 -20.73 -16.43
C ASP A 149 6.45 -20.02 -15.69
N MET A 150 5.42 -19.56 -16.41
CA MET A 150 4.22 -19.00 -15.81
C MET A 150 3.54 -20.02 -14.88
N ALA A 151 3.30 -21.23 -15.37
CA ALA A 151 2.70 -22.30 -14.58
C ALA A 151 3.59 -22.72 -13.40
N ALA A 152 4.92 -22.67 -13.54
CA ALA A 152 5.83 -22.93 -12.42
C ALA A 152 5.74 -21.86 -11.31
N LEU A 153 5.46 -20.60 -11.68
CA LEU A 153 5.36 -19.49 -10.73
C LEU A 153 4.01 -19.42 -10.04
N THR A 154 2.91 -19.51 -10.79
CA THR A 154 1.56 -19.28 -10.26
C THR A 154 0.70 -20.53 -10.22
N GLY A 155 1.10 -21.61 -10.89
CA GLY A 155 0.29 -22.81 -11.14
C GLY A 155 -0.54 -22.73 -12.42
N GLU A 156 -0.63 -21.54 -13.00
CA GLU A 156 -1.63 -21.14 -14.00
C GLU A 156 -1.06 -20.10 -14.97
N ARG A 157 -1.82 -19.71 -16.00
CA ARG A 157 -1.31 -18.75 -16.99
C ARG A 157 -1.44 -17.32 -16.44
N ILE A 158 -0.34 -16.58 -16.48
CA ILE A 158 -0.34 -15.15 -16.17
C ILE A 158 -1.06 -14.38 -17.29
N ARG A 159 -2.08 -13.58 -16.95
CA ARG A 159 -2.84 -12.75 -17.90
C ARG A 159 -2.33 -11.32 -17.97
N ASP A 160 -2.19 -10.68 -16.82
CA ASP A 160 -1.73 -9.30 -16.69
C ASP A 160 -0.69 -9.19 -15.58
N CYS A 161 0.22 -8.24 -15.72
CA CYS A 161 1.17 -7.87 -14.68
C CYS A 161 1.33 -6.37 -14.64
N GLN A 162 1.41 -5.83 -13.44
CA GLN A 162 1.72 -4.42 -13.22
C GLN A 162 2.90 -4.28 -12.27
N ARG A 163 3.81 -3.34 -12.57
CA ARG A 163 5.09 -3.21 -11.89
C ARG A 163 4.97 -2.52 -10.53
N LEU A 164 5.14 -3.25 -9.43
CA LEU A 164 5.11 -2.72 -8.06
C LEU A 164 6.34 -1.86 -7.73
N ARG A 165 7.52 -2.42 -8.03
CA ARG A 165 8.88 -1.87 -7.82
C ARG A 165 9.79 -2.35 -8.96
N ASN A 166 11.05 -1.91 -9.00
CA ASN A 166 12.04 -2.23 -10.03
C ASN A 166 11.92 -3.65 -10.59
N ASP A 167 11.95 -4.68 -9.74
CA ASP A 167 11.92 -6.07 -10.20
C ASP A 167 10.70 -6.84 -9.69
N ASP A 168 9.75 -6.17 -9.04
CA ASP A 168 8.58 -6.81 -8.43
C ASP A 168 7.31 -6.43 -9.19
N TYR A 169 6.49 -7.43 -9.50
CA TYR A 169 5.28 -7.30 -10.30
C TYR A 169 4.11 -7.91 -9.57
N LEU A 170 2.95 -7.24 -9.61
CA LEU A 170 1.67 -7.83 -9.21
C LEU A 170 1.01 -8.41 -10.46
N CYS A 171 0.85 -9.72 -10.50
CA CYS A 171 0.34 -10.44 -11.66
C CYS A 171 -0.98 -11.15 -11.36
N GLY A 172 -1.95 -11.04 -12.26
CA GLY A 172 -3.17 -11.83 -12.26
C GLY A 172 -3.00 -13.14 -13.05
N TYR A 173 -3.60 -14.21 -12.55
CA TYR A 173 -3.58 -15.53 -13.19
C TYR A 173 -4.93 -16.24 -13.05
N ASP A 174 -5.19 -17.18 -13.97
CA ASP A 174 -6.41 -17.98 -14.09
C ASP A 174 -6.11 -19.38 -14.64
#